data_AF-A0A520ZKM5-F1
#
_entry.id   AF-A0A520ZKM5-F1
#
_cell.length_a   1.000
_cell.length_b   1.000
_cell.length_c   1.000
_cell.angle_alpha   90.00
_cell.angle_beta   90.00
_cell.angle_gamma   90.00
#
_symmetry.space_group_name_H-M   'P 1'
#
loop_
_entity.id
_entity.type
_entity.pdbx_description
1 polymer ?
#
loop_
_entity_poly.entity_id
_entity_poly.type
_entity_poly.pdbx_seq_one_letter_code
_entity_poly.pdbx_strand_id
1 'polypeptide(L)' 'MTDYPHLFQPLDLGHVVLPNRVLMGSMHTGLEEVGDFERVAAFYGARARGGVA' A
#
# COMPACT_ATOMS: atom_id res chain seq x y z
N MET A 1 -4.34 4.08 -26.27
CA MET A 1 -4.42 4.70 -24.94
C MET A 1 -4.74 3.59 -23.95
N THR A 2 -4.09 3.55 -22.79
CA THR A 2 -4.43 2.58 -21.73
C THR A 2 -5.80 2.91 -21.16
N ASP A 3 -6.60 1.92 -20.77
CA ASP A 3 -7.94 2.13 -20.20
C ASP A 3 -7.94 2.95 -18.89
N TYR A 4 -6.78 3.02 -18.20
CA TYR A 4 -6.60 3.73 -16.93
C TYR A 4 -5.44 4.74 -17.00
N PRO A 5 -5.62 5.90 -17.64
CA PRO A 5 -4.52 6.86 -17.88
C PRO A 5 -3.93 7.48 -16.60
N HIS A 6 -4.66 7.42 -15.48
CA HIS A 6 -4.26 8.04 -14.22
C HIS A 6 -3.68 7.06 -13.19
N LEU A 7 -3.75 5.75 -13.43
CA LEU A 7 -3.47 4.74 -12.40
C LEU A 7 -2.05 4.86 -11.82
N PHE A 8 -1.07 5.09 -12.69
CA PHE A 8 0.34 5.23 -12.31
C PHE A 8 0.81 6.69 -12.25
N GLN A 9 -0.12 7.65 -12.34
CA GLN A 9 0.22 9.05 -12.13
C GLN A 9 0.29 9.38 -10.64
N PRO A 10 1.23 10.24 -10.21
CA PRO A 10 1.28 10.70 -8.83
C PRO A 10 -0.03 11.34 -8.36
N LEU A 11 -0.28 11.24 -7.05
CA LEU A 11 -1.43 11.84 -6.38
C LEU A 11 -0.96 12.69 -5.20
N ASP A 12 -1.14 14.00 -5.32
CA ASP A 12 -0.90 14.95 -4.24
C ASP A 12 -2.11 15.00 -3.30
N LEU A 13 -1.89 14.71 -2.02
CA LEU A 13 -2.90 14.75 -0.96
C LEU A 13 -2.70 15.94 0.01
N GLY A 14 -1.90 16.94 -0.38
CA GLY A 14 -1.62 18.17 0.36
C GLY A 14 -0.57 18.04 1.48
N HIS A 15 -0.36 16.83 2.01
CA HIS A 15 0.64 16.54 3.04
C HIS A 15 1.64 15.46 2.64
N VAL A 16 1.33 14.73 1.56
CA VAL A 16 2.17 13.68 0.97
C VAL A 16 1.82 13.56 -0.51
N VAL A 17 2.80 13.20 -1.33
CA VAL A 17 2.59 12.84 -2.73
C VAL A 17 2.75 11.33 -2.86
N LEU A 18 1.69 10.63 -3.23
CA LEU A 18 1.74 9.20 -3.52
C LEU A 18 2.33 9.00 -4.93
N PRO A 19 3.21 8.02 -5.13
CA PRO A 19 3.87 7.78 -6.42
C PRO A 19 2.90 7.25 -7.49
N ASN A 20 1.79 6.63 -7.07
CA ASN A 20 0.74 6.10 -7.92
C ASN A 20 -0.59 6.04 -7.14
N ARG A 21 -1.66 5.60 -7.80
CA ARG A 21 -3.02 5.53 -7.23
C ARG A 21 -3.43 4.13 -6.80
N VAL A 22 -2.45 3.24 -6.56
CA VAL A 22 -2.68 1.89 -6.03
C VAL A 22 -2.55 1.94 -4.52
N LEU A 23 -3.65 1.65 -3.82
CA LEU A 23 -3.73 1.76 -2.37
C LEU A 23 -3.88 0.38 -1.72
N MET A 24 -3.27 0.22 -0.56
CA MET A 24 -3.53 -0.92 0.32
C MET A 24 -4.71 -0.57 1.24
N GLY A 25 -5.88 -1.14 0.95
CA GLY A 25 -7.05 -0.98 1.79
C GLY A 25 -6.87 -1.56 3.21
N SER A 26 -7.77 -1.19 4.12
CA SER A 26 -7.82 -1.79 5.46
C SER A 26 -8.03 -3.29 5.37
N MET A 27 -7.26 -4.06 6.14
CA MET A 27 -7.30 -5.51 6.15
C MET A 27 -7.09 -6.03 7.57
N HIS A 28 -7.86 -7.05 7.94
CA HIS A 28 -7.59 -7.87 9.12
C HIS A 28 -6.73 -9.06 8.69
N THR A 29 -5.43 -9.05 9.00
CA THR A 29 -4.52 -10.09 8.49
C THR A 29 -4.57 -11.36 9.34
N GLY A 30 -5.09 -11.27 10.56
CA GLY A 30 -5.09 -12.35 11.56
C GLY A 30 -3.71 -12.60 12.18
N LEU A 31 -2.67 -11.89 11.72
CA LEU A 31 -1.31 -11.97 12.26
C LEU A 31 -1.19 -11.19 13.58
N GLU A 32 -2.03 -10.18 13.74
CA GLU A 32 -2.08 -9.34 14.93
C GLU A 32 -2.60 -10.12 16.14
N GLU A 33 -3.53 -11.06 15.92
CA GLU A 33 -4.14 -11.89 16.97
C GLU A 33 -3.15 -12.90 17.56
N VAL A 34 -2.17 -13.35 16.77
CA VAL A 34 -1.13 -14.28 17.23
C VAL A 34 0.09 -13.57 17.84
N GLY A 35 0.10 -12.22 17.81
CA GLY A 35 1.16 -11.40 18.40
C GLY A 35 2.51 -11.43 17.66
N ASP A 36 2.55 -11.99 16.44
CA ASP A 36 3.78 -12.09 15.62
C ASP A 36 3.98 -10.81 14.79
N PHE A 37 4.47 -9.76 15.45
CA PHE A 37 4.67 -8.46 14.83
C PHE A 37 5.79 -8.43 13.78
N GLU A 38 6.75 -9.35 13.83
CA GLU A 38 7.76 -9.49 12.78
C GLU A 38 7.14 -9.93 11.46
N ARG A 39 6.21 -10.88 11.52
CA ARG A 39 5.45 -11.30 10.34
C ARG A 39 4.51 -10.22 9.84
N VAL A 40 3.92 -9.42 10.72
CA VAL A 40 3.16 -8.21 10.36
C VAL A 40 4.06 -7.22 9.63
N ALA A 41 5.23 -6.89 10.17
CA ALA A 41 6.18 -5.97 9.56
C ALA A 41 6.66 -6.46 8.18
N ALA A 42 6.96 -7.75 8.06
CA ALA A 42 7.33 -8.36 6.79
C ALA A 42 6.20 -8.25 5.75
N PHE A 43 4.95 -8.46 6.16
CA PHE A 43 3.76 -8.39 5.32
C PHE A 43 3.52 -6.98 4.75
N TYR A 44 3.57 -5.95 5.60
CA TYR A 44 3.41 -4.55 5.16
C TYR A 44 4.63 -4.07 4.37
N GLY A 45 5.85 -4.40 4.81
CA GLY A 45 7.07 -4.03 4.12
C GLY A 45 7.17 -4.59 2.70
N ALA A 46 6.71 -5.82 2.47
CA ALA A 46 6.66 -6.39 1.12
C ALA A 46 5.73 -5.61 0.18
N ARG A 47 4.60 -5.10 0.69
CA ARG A 47 3.64 -4.30 -0.10
C ARG A 47 4.17 -2.90 -0.38
N ALA A 48 4.71 -2.23 0.62
CA ALA A 48 5.36 -0.93 0.41
C ALA A 48 6.46 -1.02 -0.66
N ARG A 49 7.29 -2.08 -0.64
CA ARG A 49 8.29 -2.34 -1.70
C ARG A 49 7.67 -2.62 -3.08
N GLY A 50 6.46 -3.18 -3.13
CA GLY A 50 5.67 -3.38 -4.35
C GLY A 50 5.01 -2.11 -4.89
N GLY A 51 5.14 -0.98 -4.19
CA GLY A 51 4.66 0.32 -4.65
C GLY A 51 3.20 0.64 -4.29
N VAL A 52 2.56 -0.14 -3.42
CA VAL A 52 1.27 0.24 -2.82
C VAL A 52 1.49 1.21 -1.66
N ALA A 53 0.61 2.20 -1.54
CA ALA A 53 0.62 3.20 -0.47
C ALA A 53 -0.61 3.13 0.43
#